data_AF-A0A2K1Y031-F1
#
_entry.id   AF-A0A2K1Y031-F1
#
_cell.length_a   1.000
_cell.length_b   1.000
_cell.length_c   1.000
_cell.angle_alpha   90.00
_cell.angle_beta   90.00
_cell.angle_gamma   90.00
#
_symmetry.space_group_name_H-M   'P 1'
#
loop_
_entity.id
_entity.type
_entity.pdbx_description
1 polymer ?
#
loop_
_entity_poly.entity_id
_entity_poly.type
_entity_poly.pdbx_seq_one_letter_code
_entity_poly.pdbx_strand_id
1 'polypeptide(L)'
;CQVMPARIPIFTEIMNALRLADVNMVRVHGMGGMGKNTLVKEVAIEAMKNKLFDKMVIATVTQNQDIMKAQGQIADQLGLTFDEESELGIASRLRGKF
;
A
#
# COMPACT_ATOMS: atom_id res chain seq x y z
N CYS A 1 -2.65 -19.43 -0.09
CA CYS A 1 -1.95 -18.45 -0.94
C CYS A 1 -0.51 -18.92 -1.06
N GLN A 2 -0.03 -19.29 -2.25
CA GLN A 2 1.30 -19.86 -2.43
C GLN A 2 2.25 -18.77 -2.94
N VAL A 3 3.14 -18.27 -2.07
CA VAL A 3 4.29 -17.47 -2.51
C VAL A 3 5.14 -18.37 -3.40
N MET A 4 5.40 -17.95 -4.64
CA MET A 4 6.20 -18.74 -5.58
C MET A 4 7.64 -18.92 -5.04
N PRO A 5 8.26 -20.11 -5.15
CA PRO A 5 9.60 -20.37 -4.59
C PRO A 5 10.67 -19.36 -5.00
N ALA A 6 10.68 -18.93 -6.26
CA ALA A 6 11.60 -17.91 -6.77
C ALA A 6 11.41 -16.51 -6.14
N ARG A 7 10.26 -16.24 -5.52
CA ARG A 7 9.91 -14.95 -4.91
C ARG A 7 10.15 -14.93 -3.40
N ILE A 8 10.41 -16.08 -2.77
CA ILE A 8 10.65 -16.19 -1.32
C ILE A 8 11.76 -15.23 -0.84
N PRO A 9 12.92 -15.09 -1.53
CA PRO A 9 13.97 -14.20 -1.05
C PRO A 9 13.53 -12.74 -0.99
N ILE A 10 12.93 -12.23 -2.08
CA ILE A 10 12.47 -10.84 -2.17
C ILE A 10 11.32 -10.59 -1.17
N PHE A 11 10.39 -11.54 -1.06
CA PHE A 11 9.32 -11.47 -0.07
C PHE A 11 9.88 -11.33 1.35
N THR A 12 10.87 -12.15 1.69
CA THR A 12 11.52 -12.15 3.02
C THR A 12 12.25 -10.84 3.27
N GLU A 13 12.96 -10.32 2.27
CA GLU A 13 13.67 -9.04 2.34
C GLU A 13 12.71 -7.89 2.62
N ILE A 14 11.58 -7.82 1.89
CA ILE A 14 10.55 -6.79 2.12
C ILE A 14 9.96 -6.94 3.52
N MET A 15 9.59 -8.16 3.95
CA MET A 15 9.04 -8.40 5.29
C MET A 15 10.01 -8.02 6.41
N ASN A 16 11.32 -8.22 6.21
CA ASN A 16 12.33 -7.80 7.17
C ASN A 16 12.48 -6.28 7.19
N ALA A 17 12.50 -5.63 6.02
CA ALA A 17 12.55 -4.18 5.92
C ALA A 17 11.35 -3.51 6.63
N LEU A 18 10.15 -4.07 6.50
CA LEU A 18 8.94 -3.55 7.17
C LEU A 18 8.98 -3.67 8.71
N ARG A 19 9.89 -4.45 9.30
CA ARG A 19 10.06 -4.56 10.75
C ARG A 19 11.06 -3.56 11.32
N LEU A 20 11.84 -2.90 10.46
CA LEU A 20 12.84 -1.94 10.88
C LEU A 20 12.18 -0.57 11.10
N ALA A 21 12.36 0.00 12.29
CA ALA A 21 11.68 1.24 12.69
C ALA A 21 12.11 2.49 11.88
N ASP A 22 13.26 2.42 11.19
CA ASP A 22 13.81 3.49 10.36
C ASP A 22 13.38 3.41 8.88
N VAL A 23 12.66 2.35 8.48
CA VAL A 23 12.18 2.17 7.11
C VAL A 23 10.76 2.70 6.96
N ASN A 24 10.65 3.89 6.34
CA ASN A 24 9.34 4.50 6.05
C ASN A 24 8.79 4.15 4.66
N MET A 25 9.61 3.65 3.74
CA MET A 25 9.18 3.36 2.36
C MET A 25 9.98 2.21 1.73
N VAL A 26 9.27 1.23 1.17
CA VAL A 26 9.85 0.17 0.33
C VAL A 26 9.27 0.27 -1.08
N ARG A 27 10.14 0.37 -2.09
CA ARG A 27 9.74 0.45 -3.51
C ARG A 27 10.08 -0.86 -4.22
N VAL A 28 9.08 -1.50 -4.81
CA VAL A 28 9.27 -2.66 -5.70
C VAL A 28 9.19 -2.20 -7.15
N HIS A 29 10.30 -2.27 -7.88
CA HIS A 29 10.38 -1.86 -9.29
C HIS A 29 10.85 -3.00 -10.20
N GLY A 30 10.66 -2.85 -11.52
CA GLY A 30 11.06 -3.86 -12.52
C GLY A 30 10.14 -3.86 -13.74
N MET A 31 10.41 -4.75 -14.69
CA MET A 31 9.64 -4.87 -15.94
C MET A 31 8.15 -5.16 -15.70
N GLY A 32 7.29 -4.72 -16.62
CA GLY A 32 5.86 -5.04 -16.63
C GLY A 32 5.62 -6.56 -16.68
N GLY A 33 4.48 -7.03 -16.16
CA GLY A 33 4.12 -8.46 -16.20
C GLY A 33 4.82 -9.36 -15.16
N MET A 34 5.84 -8.87 -14.46
CA MET A 34 6.62 -9.68 -13.49
C MET A 34 5.89 -9.99 -12.16
N GLY A 35 4.63 -9.55 -12.00
CA GLY A 35 3.82 -9.84 -10.81
C GLY A 35 4.16 -9.02 -9.56
N LYS A 36 4.73 -7.81 -9.72
CA LYS A 36 5.06 -6.90 -8.60
C LYS A 36 3.84 -6.58 -7.73
N ASN A 37 2.70 -6.27 -8.35
CA ASN A 37 1.46 -5.98 -7.62
C ASN A 37 0.97 -7.20 -6.84
N THR A 38 1.21 -8.41 -7.34
CA THR A 38 0.91 -9.66 -6.63
C THR A 38 1.81 -9.82 -5.41
N LEU A 39 3.12 -9.59 -5.56
CA LEU A 39 4.08 -9.66 -4.45
C LEU A 39 3.72 -8.67 -3.34
N VAL A 40 3.42 -7.42 -3.68
CA VAL A 40 3.03 -6.40 -2.69
C VAL A 40 1.75 -6.80 -1.94
N LYS A 41 0.76 -7.40 -2.63
CA LYS A 41 -0.46 -7.91 -1.99
C LYS A 41 -0.17 -9.08 -1.05
N GLU A 42 0.71 -10.00 -1.42
CA GLU A 42 1.12 -11.12 -0.56
C GLU A 42 1.83 -10.61 0.71
N VAL A 43 2.77 -9.66 0.55
CA VAL A 43 3.46 -9.01 1.67
C VAL A 43 2.47 -8.31 2.59
N ALA A 44 1.52 -7.54 2.03
CA ALA A 44 0.49 -6.85 2.78
C ALA A 44 -0.33 -7.81 3.66
N ILE A 45 -0.80 -8.93 3.08
CA ILE A 45 -1.53 -9.97 3.80
C ILE A 45 -0.69 -10.53 4.97
N GLU A 46 0.58 -10.83 4.73
CA GLU A 46 1.45 -11.41 5.74
C GLU A 46 1.84 -10.42 6.85
N ALA A 47 2.07 -9.15 6.50
CA ALA A 47 2.32 -8.09 7.48
C ALA A 47 1.13 -7.87 8.41
N MET A 48 -0.10 -7.93 7.89
CA MET A 48 -1.32 -7.87 8.71
C MET A 48 -1.44 -9.08 9.65
N LYS A 49 -1.19 -10.30 9.16
CA LYS A 49 -1.22 -11.52 10.01
C LYS A 49 -0.22 -11.43 11.16
N ASN A 50 0.97 -10.90 10.87
CA ASN A 50 2.03 -10.67 11.85
C ASN A 50 1.82 -9.42 12.70
N LYS A 51 0.70 -8.70 12.53
CA LYS A 51 0.34 -7.48 13.26
C LYS A 51 1.45 -6.43 13.27
N LEU A 52 2.15 -6.27 12.14
CA LEU A 52 3.20 -5.25 12.00
C LEU A 52 2.64 -3.83 11.93
N PHE A 53 1.35 -3.70 11.57
CA PHE A 53 0.65 -2.41 11.45
C PHE A 53 -0.74 -2.53 12.05
N ASP A 54 -1.20 -1.47 12.73
CA ASP A 54 -2.56 -1.41 13.28
C ASP A 54 -3.63 -1.33 12.18
N LYS A 55 -3.29 -0.65 11.08
CA LYS A 55 -4.13 -0.47 9.90
C LYS A 55 -3.30 -0.61 8.64
N MET A 56 -3.90 -1.18 7.61
CA MET A 56 -3.29 -1.31 6.29
C MET A 56 -4.29 -0.87 5.23
N VAL A 57 -3.81 -0.08 4.27
CA VAL A 57 -4.60 0.43 3.15
C VAL A 57 -3.91 0.08 1.84
N ILE A 58 -4.68 -0.31 0.83
CA ILE A 58 -4.18 -0.58 -0.52
C ILE A 58 -4.89 0.34 -1.50
N ALA A 59 -4.14 1.26 -2.13
CA ALA A 59 -4.65 2.12 -3.19
C ALA A 59 -3.99 1.75 -4.52
N THR A 60 -4.78 1.76 -5.59
CA THR A 60 -4.29 1.51 -6.96
C THR A 60 -4.16 2.82 -7.70
N VAL A 61 -2.93 3.16 -8.11
CA VAL A 61 -2.65 4.30 -8.98
C VAL A 61 -2.31 3.77 -10.37
N THR A 62 -3.11 4.15 -11.36
CA THR A 62 -2.89 3.78 -12.77
C THR A 62 -2.03 4.82 -13.49
N GLN A 63 -1.59 4.50 -14.71
CA GLN A 63 -0.78 5.41 -15.54
C GLN A 63 -1.51 6.73 -15.82
N ASN A 64 -2.80 6.65 -16.15
CA ASN A 64 -3.70 7.79 -16.07
C ASN A 64 -3.99 7.98 -14.58
N GLN A 65 -3.19 8.82 -13.92
CA GLN A 65 -3.25 9.03 -12.48
C GLN A 65 -4.60 9.64 -12.11
N ASP A 66 -5.51 8.82 -11.60
CA ASP A 66 -6.78 9.27 -11.02
C ASP A 66 -6.59 9.46 -9.52
N ILE A 67 -6.17 10.68 -9.15
CA ILE A 67 -5.79 11.00 -7.78
C ILE A 67 -7.01 10.97 -6.85
N MET A 68 -8.16 11.47 -7.30
CA MET A 68 -9.41 11.42 -6.55
C MET A 68 -9.79 9.98 -6.22
N LYS A 69 -9.69 9.07 -7.19
CA LYS A 69 -9.95 7.65 -6.95
C LYS A 69 -8.97 7.03 -5.96
N ALA A 70 -7.68 7.34 -6.07
CA ALA A 70 -6.67 6.81 -5.15
C ALA A 70 -6.91 7.31 -3.70
N GLN A 71 -7.21 8.60 -3.54
CA GLN A 71 -7.53 9.20 -2.24
C GLN A 71 -8.84 8.65 -1.66
N GLY A 72 -9.87 8.49 -2.49
CA GLY A 72 -11.14 7.87 -2.09
C GLY A 72 -10.93 6.44 -1.60
N GLN A 73 -10.14 5.62 -2.31
CA GLN A 73 -9.82 4.25 -1.86
C GLN A 73 -9.14 4.21 -0.48
N ILE A 74 -8.28 5.19 -0.18
CA ILE A 74 -7.63 5.30 1.14
C ILE A 74 -8.66 5.73 2.19
N ALA A 75 -9.49 6.72 1.88
CA ALA A 75 -10.54 7.23 2.76
C ALA A 75 -11.52 6.11 3.15
N ASP A 76 -12.04 5.37 2.16
CA ASP A 76 -12.99 4.29 2.32
C ASP A 76 -12.44 3.20 3.25
N GLN A 77 -11.19 2.77 3.02
CA GLN A 77 -10.54 1.74 3.84
C GLN A 77 -10.26 2.19 5.28
N LEU A 78 -10.20 3.50 5.52
CA LEU A 78 -10.02 4.07 6.85
C LEU A 78 -11.34 4.45 7.53
N GLY A 79 -12.47 4.33 6.83
CA GLY A 79 -13.79 4.76 7.31
C GLY A 79 -13.89 6.28 7.44
N LEU A 80 -13.24 7.03 6.55
CA LEU A 80 -13.25 8.48 6.52
C LEU A 80 -14.26 8.98 5.48
N THR A 81 -15.07 9.97 5.86
CA THR A 81 -15.93 10.74 4.96
C THR A 81 -15.43 12.17 4.90
N PHE A 82 -15.43 12.76 3.71
CA PHE A 82 -15.01 14.12 3.47
C PHE A 82 -16.15 14.92 2.85
N ASP A 83 -16.36 16.15 3.36
CA ASP A 83 -17.31 17.10 2.79
C ASP A 83 -16.67 17.90 1.64
N GLU A 84 -15.33 17.83 1.52
CA GLU A 84 -14.57 18.46 0.47
C GLU A 84 -14.77 17.74 -0.87
N GLU A 85 -15.17 18.49 -1.89
CA GLU A 85 -15.31 17.95 -3.26
C GLU A 85 -14.01 18.05 -4.09
N SER A 86 -13.11 18.97 -3.71
CA SER A 86 -11.86 19.19 -4.44
C SER A 86 -10.78 18.18 -4.05
N GLU A 87 -9.99 17.74 -5.02
CA GLU A 87 -8.82 16.87 -4.80
C GLU A 87 -7.88 17.43 -3.72
N LEU A 88 -7.58 18.74 -3.76
CA LEU A 88 -6.73 19.39 -2.77
C LEU A 88 -7.34 19.40 -1.36
N GLY A 89 -8.66 19.61 -1.26
CA GLY A 89 -9.37 19.57 0.02
C GLY A 89 -9.31 18.18 0.64
N ILE A 90 -9.64 17.14 -0.14
CA ILE A 90 -9.56 15.74 0.27
C ILE A 90 -8.12 15.37 0.66
N ALA A 91 -7.12 15.76 -0.14
CA ALA A 91 -5.71 15.51 0.14
C ALA A 91 -5.26 16.13 1.47
N SER A 92 -5.66 17.38 1.72
CA SER A 92 -5.34 18.10 2.94
C SER A 92 -5.95 17.42 4.16
N ARG A 93 -7.21 16.98 4.05
CA ARG A 93 -7.89 16.24 5.11
C ARG A 93 -7.28 14.89 5.39
N LEU A 94 -6.98 14.10 4.35
CA LEU A 94 -6.28 12.83 4.48
C LEU A 94 -4.95 13.02 5.20
N ARG A 95 -4.15 14.02 4.81
CA ARG A 95 -2.86 14.30 5.45
C ARG A 95 -2.99 14.56 6.94
N GLY A 96 -4.05 15.23 7.40
CA GLY A 96 -4.27 15.50 8.82
C GLY A 96 -4.71 14.29 9.66
N LYS A 97 -4.82 13.08 9.07
CA LYS A 97 -5.23 11.85 9.77
C LYS A 97 -4.06 10.95 10.18
N PHE A 98 -2.85 11.26 9.75
CA PHE A 98 -1.61 10.53 10.02
C PHE A 98 -0.48 11.51 10.35
#